data_AF-A0A202DBJ9-F1
#
_entry.id   AF-A0A202DBJ9-F1
#
_cell.length_a   1.000
_cell.length_b   1.000
_cell.length_c   1.000
_cell.angle_alpha   90.00
_cell.angle_beta   90.00
_cell.angle_gamma   90.00
#
_symmetry.space_group_name_H-M   'P 1'
#
loop_
_entity.id
_entity.type
_entity.pdbx_description
1 polymer ?
#
loop_
_entity_poly.entity_id
_entity_poly.type
_entity_poly.pdbx_seq_one_letter_code
_entity_poly.pdbx_strand_id
1 'polypeptide(L)'
;LDDSDKARINIPIQLRPGLNNIKIPYSRIASKIDASNIEFIVLFLNNPTRKYELYFDNLRLESSDLIEGIDLIPSSKNSELIAIKLKNVKDNTPLISSGIPFPKGQLKDKNLISFYDNQNNPIPIGVKILARWPGDLSIRSILVQFPLYIKDKYEYIKMILGEKRETKDLEIIEPVWDYPEGFIQLSAKWLCESGVIGEQIPMGVNIFPKYDENIIKFFPYIQSLSSGYLQIDNYYSTSHVFYQFYVRSGELKYFLSARKELINYRDTQIIQDGKNRGCTIVSKKPRYIYLQAMADDYFLTGDPKSLLVASYMAEFLEKTFKPKKAFYAKKRKNFWTERLYAFPFLGCITYYEMTHEKKYLEIADEYMKNLYKTQLEWPKRGGFIHNLYAHDPEEGARPDEYGGSPFMTGLLLEAIIKYHRITKSKIAKDSIFLALDWLINEALTEKKDSFIYLTADKYKNSNGEADLNLLIVHAFGYGYIISDKKRKDYLEIGKNLFIKGINKAYLGKRKHFNQNYRSSGHFLAYVISYLNNEHHL
;
A
#
# COMPACT_ATOMS: atom_id res chain seq x y z
N LEU A 1 10.66 32.12 -22.10
CA LEU A 1 10.57 33.57 -22.38
C LEU A 1 9.10 33.83 -22.65
N ASP A 2 8.56 34.94 -22.17
CA ASP A 2 7.26 35.42 -22.67
C ASP A 2 7.56 36.40 -23.80
N ASP A 3 7.32 36.01 -25.05
CA ASP A 3 7.66 36.83 -26.21
C ASP A 3 6.65 37.96 -26.42
N SER A 4 5.45 37.87 -25.84
CA SER A 4 4.47 38.96 -25.81
C SER A 4 4.96 40.17 -24.99
N ASP A 5 5.58 39.90 -23.83
CA ASP A 5 5.98 40.94 -22.87
C ASP A 5 7.51 41.13 -22.76
N LYS A 6 8.29 40.42 -23.58
CA LYS A 6 9.77 40.35 -23.51
C LYS A 6 10.29 39.99 -22.10
N ALA A 7 9.50 39.27 -21.31
CA ALA A 7 9.84 38.93 -19.95
C ALA A 7 10.74 37.69 -19.89
N ARG A 8 11.83 37.78 -19.13
CA ARG A 8 12.81 36.70 -18.93
C ARG A 8 13.00 36.39 -17.45
N ILE A 9 12.91 35.11 -17.10
CA ILE A 9 13.37 34.60 -15.81
C ILE A 9 14.60 33.73 -16.01
N ASN A 10 15.65 33.99 -15.22
CA ASN A 10 16.85 33.16 -15.19
C ASN A 10 16.87 32.36 -13.89
N ILE A 11 16.87 31.03 -14.00
CA ILE A 11 16.85 30.13 -12.85
C ILE A 11 18.19 29.37 -12.84
N PRO A 12 19.15 29.76 -11.99
CA PRO A 12 20.43 29.06 -11.92
C PRO A 12 20.23 27.67 -11.33
N ILE A 13 20.76 26.65 -12.00
CA ILE A 13 20.71 25.26 -11.58
C ILE A 13 22.13 24.70 -11.55
N GLN A 14 22.53 24.15 -10.42
CA GLN A 14 23.81 23.49 -10.29
C GLN A 14 23.69 22.04 -10.78
N LEU A 15 24.44 21.70 -11.83
CA LEU A 15 24.53 20.34 -12.35
C LEU A 15 25.64 19.56 -11.66
N ARG A 16 25.43 18.25 -11.49
CA ARG A 16 26.46 17.30 -11.05
C ARG A 16 26.77 16.32 -12.19
N PRO A 17 27.95 15.70 -12.23
CA PRO A 17 28.22 14.60 -13.16
C PRO A 17 27.17 13.48 -13.01
N GLY A 18 26.57 13.04 -14.12
CA GLY A 18 25.53 11.99 -14.15
C GLY A 18 24.10 12.51 -14.30
N LEU A 19 23.11 11.72 -13.86
CA LEU A 19 21.69 12.05 -13.98
C LEU A 19 21.31 13.20 -13.03
N ASN A 20 20.69 14.24 -13.58
CA ASN A 20 20.16 15.37 -12.81
C ASN A 20 18.63 15.40 -12.98
N ASN A 21 17.89 15.46 -11.88
CA ASN A 21 16.44 15.70 -11.90
C ASN A 21 16.19 17.14 -11.44
N ILE A 22 15.63 17.96 -12.33
CA ILE A 22 15.47 19.40 -12.12
C ILE A 22 13.98 19.69 -12.13
N LYS A 23 13.45 20.13 -10.98
CA LYS A 23 12.07 20.62 -10.87
C LYS A 23 12.07 22.12 -10.67
N ILE A 24 11.39 22.84 -11.56
CA ILE A 24 11.17 24.28 -11.46
C ILE A 24 9.72 24.48 -11.01
N PRO A 25 9.47 24.97 -9.78
CA PRO A 25 8.11 25.21 -9.30
C PRO A 25 7.36 26.21 -10.18
N TYR A 26 6.09 25.94 -10.48
CA TYR A 26 5.21 26.85 -11.22
C TYR A 26 5.20 28.26 -10.62
N SER A 27 5.13 28.37 -9.29
CA SER A 27 5.15 29.65 -8.56
C SER A 27 6.39 30.50 -8.82
N ARG A 28 7.53 29.89 -9.17
CA ARG A 28 8.73 30.64 -9.55
C ARG A 28 8.61 31.26 -10.94
N ILE A 29 7.92 30.59 -11.86
CA ILE A 29 7.75 31.03 -13.25
C ILE A 29 6.59 32.04 -13.32
N ALA A 30 5.43 31.68 -12.78
CA ALA A 30 4.18 32.46 -12.81
C ALA A 30 4.30 33.83 -12.13
N SER A 31 5.34 34.07 -11.33
CA SER A 31 5.62 35.37 -10.73
C SER A 31 6.03 36.46 -11.74
N LYS A 32 6.47 36.08 -12.95
CA LYS A 32 7.06 37.00 -13.94
C LYS A 32 6.73 36.72 -15.40
N ILE A 33 6.17 35.54 -15.69
CA ILE A 33 5.89 35.03 -17.04
C ILE A 33 4.52 34.36 -16.94
N ASP A 34 3.63 34.57 -17.91
CA ASP A 34 2.43 33.76 -18.00
C ASP A 34 2.83 32.32 -18.34
N ALA A 35 2.79 31.46 -17.33
CA ALA A 35 3.24 30.09 -17.46
C ALA A 35 2.31 29.23 -18.33
N SER A 36 1.12 29.74 -18.69
CA SER A 36 0.22 29.12 -19.66
C SER A 36 0.62 29.40 -21.12
N ASN A 37 1.52 30.36 -21.36
CA ASN A 37 1.94 30.81 -22.69
C ASN A 37 3.47 30.71 -22.91
N ILE A 38 4.09 29.63 -22.43
CA ILE A 38 5.54 29.41 -22.64
C ILE A 38 5.77 28.77 -24.00
N GLU A 39 6.29 29.53 -24.96
CA GLU A 39 6.56 29.02 -26.31
C GLU A 39 7.84 28.16 -26.38
N PHE A 40 8.90 28.52 -25.65
CA PHE A 40 10.15 27.76 -25.63
C PHE A 40 10.95 27.96 -24.34
N ILE A 41 11.74 26.93 -24.01
CA ILE A 41 12.67 26.90 -22.88
C ILE A 41 14.09 26.83 -23.44
N VAL A 42 14.94 27.77 -23.02
CA VAL A 42 16.36 27.80 -23.42
C VAL A 42 17.23 27.45 -22.23
N LEU A 43 18.18 26.54 -22.45
CA LEU A 43 19.12 26.08 -21.43
C LEU A 43 20.53 26.55 -21.81
N PHE A 44 21.20 27.21 -20.87
CA PHE A 44 22.56 27.71 -21.06
C PHE A 44 23.50 27.04 -20.05
N LEU A 45 24.66 26.58 -20.54
CA LEU A 45 25.78 26.24 -19.66
C LEU A 45 26.53 27.52 -19.31
N ASN A 46 26.63 27.83 -18.02
CA ASN A 46 27.37 29.01 -17.57
C ASN A 46 28.88 28.71 -17.58
N ASN A 47 29.66 29.49 -18.32
CA ASN A 47 31.13 29.41 -18.41
C ASN A 47 31.69 27.98 -18.61
N PRO A 48 31.33 27.25 -19.68
CA PRO A 48 31.86 25.92 -19.90
C PRO A 48 33.38 25.99 -20.18
N THR A 49 34.18 25.42 -19.28
CA THR A 49 35.65 25.37 -19.40
C THR A 49 36.17 24.21 -20.27
N ARG A 50 35.26 23.35 -20.77
CA ARG A 50 35.54 22.21 -21.66
C ARG A 50 34.29 21.85 -22.46
N LYS A 51 34.42 20.96 -23.44
CA LYS A 51 33.29 20.41 -24.19
C LYS A 51 32.42 19.54 -23.27
N TYR A 52 31.11 19.79 -23.29
CA TYR A 52 30.10 18.99 -22.58
C TYR A 52 29.13 18.42 -23.60
N GLU A 53 28.69 17.18 -23.39
CA GLU A 53 27.56 16.59 -24.09
C GLU A 53 26.38 16.53 -23.11
N LEU A 54 25.26 17.16 -23.48
CA LEU A 54 24.05 17.22 -22.68
C LEU A 54 22.97 16.40 -23.36
N TYR A 55 22.41 15.43 -22.63
CA TYR A 55 21.25 14.68 -23.05
C TYR A 55 20.04 15.20 -22.27
N PHE A 56 19.06 15.74 -22.99
CA PHE A 56 17.78 16.15 -22.41
C PHE A 56 16.77 15.03 -22.64
N ASP A 57 16.23 14.50 -21.55
CA ASP A 57 15.18 13.48 -21.56
C ASP A 57 14.03 14.01 -20.71
N ASN A 58 12.78 13.88 -21.19
CA ASN A 58 11.56 14.30 -20.49
C ASN A 58 11.48 15.78 -20.05
N LEU A 59 11.79 16.73 -20.94
CA LEU A 59 11.39 18.13 -20.72
C LEU A 59 9.87 18.23 -20.91
N ARG A 60 9.12 18.35 -19.82
CA ARG A 60 7.67 18.57 -19.86
C ARG A 60 7.25 19.66 -18.89
N LEU A 61 6.28 20.47 -19.29
CA LEU A 61 5.48 21.26 -18.35
C LEU A 61 4.57 20.28 -17.62
N GLU A 62 4.91 19.97 -16.37
CA GLU A 62 3.96 19.32 -15.46
C GLU A 62 2.98 20.42 -15.03
N SER A 63 1.77 20.44 -15.60
CA SER A 63 0.73 21.30 -15.02
C SER A 63 0.58 20.88 -13.56
N SER A 64 0.71 21.84 -12.65
CA SER A 64 0.37 21.62 -11.25
C SER A 64 -1.15 21.63 -11.11
N ASP A 65 -1.86 20.94 -11.99
CA ASP A 65 -3.26 20.64 -11.81
C ASP A 65 -3.32 19.59 -10.70
N LEU A 66 -3.24 20.11 -9.47
CA LEU A 66 -4.30 19.87 -8.50
C LEU A 66 -5.60 19.91 -9.30
N ILE A 67 -6.06 18.74 -9.72
CA ILE A 67 -7.36 18.60 -10.35
C ILE A 67 -8.38 18.98 -9.27
N GLU A 68 -8.74 20.26 -9.23
CA GLU A 68 -10.07 20.70 -8.81
C GLU A 68 -11.09 20.00 -9.71
N GLY A 69 -12.06 19.34 -9.09
CA GLY A 69 -13.08 18.56 -9.79
C GLY A 69 -12.77 17.07 -9.82
N ILE A 70 -13.02 16.38 -8.70
CA ILE A 70 -13.30 14.94 -8.76
C ILE A 70 -14.68 14.79 -9.38
N ASP A 71 -14.72 14.76 -10.71
CA ASP A 71 -15.66 13.90 -11.39
C ASP A 71 -15.13 12.46 -11.26
N LEU A 72 -15.88 11.64 -10.55
CA LEU A 72 -15.67 10.20 -10.49
C LEU A 72 -15.90 9.64 -11.91
N ILE A 73 -14.83 9.10 -12.54
CA ILE A 73 -14.72 8.42 -13.86
C ILE A 73 -14.23 9.38 -14.99
N PRO A 74 -13.18 9.05 -15.78
CA PRO A 74 -12.91 7.71 -16.35
C PRO A 74 -11.52 7.14 -16.03
N SER A 75 -11.32 5.84 -15.84
CA SER A 75 -11.73 4.74 -16.74
C SER A 75 -11.53 5.08 -18.21
N SER A 76 -10.45 5.79 -18.57
CA SER A 76 -10.27 6.13 -19.98
C SER A 76 -10.16 4.82 -20.76
N LYS A 77 -11.08 4.63 -21.71
CA LYS A 77 -10.98 3.51 -22.66
C LYS A 77 -9.59 3.47 -23.29
N ASN A 78 -8.93 4.63 -23.42
CA ASN A 78 -7.58 4.75 -23.96
C ASN A 78 -6.62 5.28 -22.90
N SER A 79 -5.50 4.61 -22.68
CA SER A 79 -4.44 5.03 -21.77
C SER A 79 -3.09 4.95 -22.48
N GLU A 80 -2.35 6.06 -22.49
CA GLU A 80 -0.93 6.05 -22.88
C GLU A 80 -0.09 5.57 -21.69
N LEU A 81 0.77 4.60 -21.95
CA LEU A 81 1.62 3.94 -20.96
C LEU A 81 3.06 3.92 -21.42
N ILE A 82 3.97 3.67 -20.49
CA ILE A 82 5.40 3.55 -20.75
C ILE A 82 5.81 2.09 -20.54
N ALA A 83 6.35 1.45 -21.58
CA ALA A 83 7.06 0.19 -21.46
C ALA A 83 8.55 0.47 -21.26
N ILE A 84 9.14 -0.10 -20.21
CA ILE A 84 10.53 0.15 -19.81
C ILE A 84 11.36 -1.10 -20.03
N LYS A 85 12.53 -0.95 -20.64
CA LYS A 85 13.55 -1.99 -20.75
C LYS A 85 14.34 -2.06 -19.45
N LEU A 86 14.18 -3.15 -18.69
CA LEU A 86 14.88 -3.39 -17.41
C LEU A 86 16.19 -4.14 -17.58
N LYS A 87 16.30 -4.97 -18.64
CA LYS A 87 17.50 -5.73 -18.97
C LYS A 87 17.93 -5.44 -20.40
N ASN A 88 19.24 -5.46 -20.63
CA ASN A 88 19.76 -5.47 -21.99
C ASN A 88 19.52 -6.85 -22.58
N VAL A 89 18.80 -6.89 -23.69
CA VAL A 89 18.48 -8.11 -24.43
C VAL A 89 18.96 -8.01 -25.87
N LYS A 90 19.09 -9.15 -26.53
CA LYS A 90 19.46 -9.20 -27.94
C LYS A 90 18.43 -8.44 -28.79
N ASP A 91 18.90 -7.69 -29.78
CA ASP A 91 18.07 -6.95 -30.73
C ASP A 91 17.12 -5.92 -30.11
N ASN A 92 17.40 -5.48 -28.87
CA ASN A 92 16.61 -4.48 -28.15
C ASN A 92 15.11 -4.82 -28.02
N THR A 93 14.73 -6.09 -28.06
CA THR A 93 13.33 -6.52 -28.03
C THR A 93 13.01 -7.31 -26.76
N PRO A 94 12.90 -6.67 -25.59
CA PRO A 94 12.58 -7.37 -24.34
C PRO A 94 11.19 -7.99 -24.38
N LEU A 95 11.04 -9.13 -23.70
CA LEU A 95 9.73 -9.61 -23.27
C LEU A 95 9.19 -8.68 -22.18
N ILE A 96 8.18 -7.88 -22.54
CA ILE A 96 7.39 -7.13 -21.57
C ILE A 96 6.57 -8.12 -20.78
N SER A 97 6.62 -8.05 -19.45
CA SER A 97 5.78 -8.85 -18.57
C SER A 97 5.35 -8.05 -17.35
N SER A 98 4.04 -7.84 -17.18
CA SER A 98 3.53 -7.00 -16.08
C SER A 98 2.14 -7.42 -15.63
N GLY A 99 1.92 -7.33 -14.31
CA GLY A 99 0.58 -7.38 -13.73
C GLY A 99 -0.08 -6.01 -13.87
N ILE A 100 -1.26 -5.97 -14.48
CA ILE A 100 -2.06 -4.75 -14.63
C ILE A 100 -3.30 -4.90 -13.77
N PRO A 101 -3.40 -4.17 -12.65
CA PRO A 101 -4.59 -4.19 -11.82
C PRO A 101 -5.68 -3.25 -12.34
N PHE A 102 -6.93 -3.58 -12.05
CA PHE A 102 -8.11 -2.80 -12.47
C PHE A 102 -9.04 -2.55 -11.28
N PRO A 103 -9.68 -1.36 -11.19
CA PRO A 103 -10.74 -1.09 -10.24
C PRO A 103 -11.90 -2.06 -10.42
N LYS A 104 -12.68 -2.22 -9.35
CA LYS A 104 -13.90 -3.03 -9.36
C LYS A 104 -14.84 -2.56 -10.48
N GLY A 105 -15.25 -3.50 -11.32
CA GLY A 105 -16.18 -3.28 -12.43
C GLY A 105 -15.55 -2.81 -13.74
N GLN A 106 -14.27 -2.40 -13.76
CA GLN A 106 -13.66 -1.77 -14.95
C GLN A 106 -13.42 -2.75 -16.09
N LEU A 107 -12.94 -3.96 -15.80
CA LEU A 107 -12.69 -5.01 -16.80
C LEU A 107 -13.42 -6.29 -16.41
N LYS A 108 -14.25 -6.84 -17.30
CA LYS A 108 -15.01 -8.08 -17.04
C LYS A 108 -14.47 -9.29 -17.81
N ASP A 109 -13.95 -9.04 -19.01
CA ASP A 109 -13.38 -10.04 -19.91
C ASP A 109 -11.97 -9.63 -20.35
N LYS A 110 -11.03 -10.58 -20.32
CA LYS A 110 -9.63 -10.39 -20.74
C LYS A 110 -9.46 -10.17 -22.25
N ASN A 111 -10.51 -10.40 -23.03
CA ASN A 111 -10.52 -10.14 -24.47
C ASN A 111 -10.83 -8.67 -24.81
N LEU A 112 -11.26 -7.89 -23.82
CA LEU A 112 -11.62 -6.47 -23.96
C LEU A 112 -10.46 -5.53 -23.60
N ILE A 113 -9.24 -5.96 -23.88
CA ILE A 113 -8.02 -5.16 -23.71
C ILE A 113 -7.13 -5.35 -24.94
N SER A 114 -6.62 -4.25 -25.48
CA SER A 114 -5.72 -4.25 -26.63
C SER A 114 -4.54 -3.32 -26.36
N PHE A 115 -3.40 -3.63 -26.96
CA PHE A 115 -2.21 -2.78 -26.91
C PHE A 115 -1.81 -2.37 -28.32
N TYR A 116 -1.29 -1.16 -28.45
CA TYR A 116 -0.77 -0.61 -29.69
C TYR A 116 0.59 0.03 -29.44
N ASP A 117 1.47 -0.03 -30.45
CA ASP A 117 2.75 0.68 -30.41
C ASP A 117 2.57 2.19 -30.62
N ASN A 118 3.68 2.93 -30.59
CA ASN A 118 3.71 4.37 -30.83
C ASN A 118 3.36 4.77 -32.27
N GLN A 119 3.27 3.82 -33.22
CA GLN A 119 2.73 4.04 -34.57
C GLN A 119 1.25 3.61 -34.71
N ASN A 120 0.57 3.26 -33.61
CA ASN A 120 -0.79 2.72 -33.59
C ASN A 120 -0.96 1.37 -34.29
N ASN A 121 0.10 0.57 -34.47
CA ASN A 121 -0.06 -0.82 -34.91
C ASN A 121 -0.50 -1.70 -33.72
N PRO A 122 -1.44 -2.63 -33.90
CA PRO A 122 -1.89 -3.50 -32.83
C PRO A 122 -0.79 -4.51 -32.46
N ILE A 123 -0.54 -4.64 -31.15
CA ILE A 123 0.44 -5.56 -30.58
C ILE A 123 -0.27 -6.88 -30.21
N PRO A 124 0.16 -8.05 -30.73
CA PRO A 124 -0.25 -9.35 -30.21
C PRO A 124 0.21 -9.53 -28.77
N ILE A 125 -0.67 -9.96 -27.88
CA ILE A 125 -0.37 -10.10 -26.44
C ILE A 125 -0.79 -11.47 -25.91
N GLY A 126 -0.05 -11.98 -24.94
CA GLY A 126 -0.51 -13.05 -24.06
C GLY A 126 -1.21 -12.44 -22.84
N VAL A 127 -2.36 -12.99 -22.45
CA VAL A 127 -3.11 -12.51 -21.28
C VAL A 127 -3.61 -13.65 -20.39
N LYS A 128 -3.29 -13.55 -19.10
CA LYS A 128 -3.78 -14.45 -18.04
C LYS A 128 -4.47 -13.65 -16.94
N ILE A 129 -5.67 -14.06 -16.53
CA ILE A 129 -6.34 -13.48 -15.36
C ILE A 129 -5.62 -13.97 -14.11
N LEU A 130 -5.21 -13.04 -13.25
CA LEU A 130 -4.53 -13.34 -11.99
C LEU A 130 -5.53 -13.41 -10.83
N ALA A 131 -6.47 -12.45 -10.78
CA ALA A 131 -7.49 -12.42 -9.74
C ALA A 131 -8.75 -11.71 -10.22
N ARG A 132 -9.84 -11.94 -9.48
CA ARG A 132 -11.13 -11.25 -9.62
C ARG A 132 -11.54 -10.57 -8.33
N TRP A 133 -12.37 -9.54 -8.42
CA TRP A 133 -12.97 -8.90 -7.25
C TRP A 133 -14.04 -9.81 -6.63
N PRO A 134 -13.96 -10.13 -5.32
CA PRO A 134 -14.95 -11.02 -4.68
C PRO A 134 -16.40 -10.53 -4.75
N GLY A 135 -16.62 -9.22 -4.85
CA GLY A 135 -17.96 -8.64 -4.78
C GLY A 135 -18.73 -8.58 -6.10
N ASP A 136 -18.08 -8.64 -7.26
CA ASP A 136 -18.75 -8.59 -8.58
C ASP A 136 -18.10 -9.47 -9.66
N LEU A 137 -17.03 -10.19 -9.31
CA LEU A 137 -16.26 -11.06 -10.18
C LEU A 137 -15.63 -10.37 -11.39
N SER A 138 -15.62 -9.04 -11.43
CA SER A 138 -14.80 -8.29 -12.39
C SER A 138 -13.32 -8.64 -12.21
N ILE A 139 -12.53 -8.53 -13.28
CA ILE A 139 -11.11 -8.80 -13.26
C ILE A 139 -10.43 -7.76 -12.37
N ARG A 140 -9.67 -8.24 -11.39
CA ARG A 140 -8.89 -7.40 -10.46
C ARG A 140 -7.49 -7.17 -10.97
N SER A 141 -6.86 -8.19 -11.55
CA SER A 141 -5.56 -8.06 -12.20
C SER A 141 -5.38 -9.11 -13.28
N ILE A 142 -4.62 -8.77 -14.31
CA ILE A 142 -4.15 -9.67 -15.37
C ILE A 142 -2.63 -9.62 -15.46
N LEU A 143 -2.02 -10.69 -15.92
CA LEU A 143 -0.67 -10.70 -16.48
C LEU A 143 -0.79 -10.45 -17.99
N VAL A 144 -0.04 -9.46 -18.48
CA VAL A 144 0.15 -9.19 -19.91
C VAL A 144 1.59 -9.46 -20.30
N GLN A 145 1.80 -10.13 -21.44
CA GLN A 145 3.12 -10.35 -22.02
C GLN A 145 3.16 -10.10 -23.53
N PHE A 146 4.23 -9.48 -24.02
CA PHE A 146 4.51 -9.33 -25.45
C PHE A 146 5.97 -8.89 -25.67
N PRO A 147 6.59 -9.27 -26.80
CA PRO A 147 7.86 -8.66 -27.23
C PRO A 147 7.63 -7.23 -27.71
N LEU A 148 8.52 -6.30 -27.35
CA LEU A 148 8.47 -4.91 -27.83
C LEU A 148 9.87 -4.42 -28.14
N TYR A 149 10.10 -3.86 -29.33
CA TYR A 149 11.36 -3.21 -29.64
C TYR A 149 11.49 -1.89 -28.87
N ILE A 150 12.52 -1.78 -28.03
CA ILE A 150 12.83 -0.60 -27.24
C ILE A 150 14.29 -0.22 -27.51
N LYS A 151 14.52 0.74 -28.41
CA LYS A 151 15.87 1.20 -28.77
C LYS A 151 16.65 1.67 -27.54
N ASP A 152 16.05 2.57 -26.77
CA ASP A 152 16.70 3.21 -25.62
C ASP A 152 16.24 2.58 -24.30
N LYS A 153 15.70 3.36 -23.36
CA LYS A 153 15.27 2.86 -22.04
C LYS A 153 13.80 2.53 -21.97
N TYR A 154 12.98 3.19 -22.78
CA TYR A 154 11.53 3.04 -22.75
C TYR A 154 10.94 3.28 -24.13
N GLU A 155 9.69 2.85 -24.30
CA GLU A 155 8.85 3.12 -25.47
C GLU A 155 7.42 3.41 -25.00
N TYR A 156 6.70 4.23 -25.76
CA TYR A 156 5.30 4.52 -25.50
C TYR A 156 4.41 3.45 -26.14
N ILE A 157 3.42 3.00 -25.38
CA ILE A 157 2.38 2.09 -25.85
C ILE A 157 1.02 2.64 -25.46
N LYS A 158 0.00 2.29 -26.24
CA LYS A 158 -1.38 2.63 -25.93
C LYS A 158 -2.13 1.38 -25.50
N MET A 159 -2.79 1.44 -24.35
CA MET A 159 -3.72 0.42 -23.88
C MET A 159 -5.15 0.89 -24.15
N ILE A 160 -5.95 0.02 -24.78
CA ILE A 160 -7.37 0.25 -25.05
C ILE A 160 -8.20 -0.77 -24.28
N LEU A 161 -9.24 -0.32 -23.56
CA LEU A 161 -10.20 -1.12 -22.81
C LEU A 161 -11.60 -1.07 -23.43
N GLY A 162 -12.32 -2.19 -23.36
CA GLY A 162 -13.71 -2.30 -23.79
C GLY A 162 -13.89 -2.67 -25.26
N GLU A 163 -12.79 -2.77 -26.01
CA GLU A 163 -12.78 -3.20 -27.42
C GLU A 163 -12.20 -4.60 -27.52
N LYS A 164 -12.84 -5.44 -28.34
CA LYS A 164 -12.36 -6.80 -28.55
C LYS A 164 -11.07 -6.75 -29.36
N ARG A 165 -10.04 -7.43 -28.87
CA ARG A 165 -8.75 -7.54 -29.58
C ARG A 165 -8.90 -8.32 -30.88
N GLU A 166 -8.26 -7.82 -31.94
CA GLU A 166 -8.24 -8.44 -33.28
C GLU A 166 -7.00 -9.31 -33.51
N THR A 167 -5.93 -9.08 -32.74
CA THR A 167 -4.68 -9.87 -32.83
C THR A 167 -4.83 -11.23 -32.17
N LYS A 168 -4.05 -12.21 -32.66
CA LYS A 168 -3.95 -13.54 -32.07
C LYS A 168 -3.27 -13.46 -30.70
N ASP A 169 -3.83 -14.15 -29.71
CA ASP A 169 -3.22 -14.27 -28.39
C ASP A 169 -1.87 -15.00 -28.47
N LEU A 170 -0.86 -14.44 -27.80
CA LEU A 170 0.41 -15.10 -27.58
C LEU A 170 0.31 -16.08 -26.41
N GLU A 171 1.18 -17.09 -26.41
CA GLU A 171 1.34 -17.95 -25.24
C GLU A 171 2.03 -17.17 -24.11
N ILE A 172 1.57 -17.39 -22.88
CA ILE A 172 2.20 -16.83 -21.68
C ILE A 172 3.40 -17.69 -21.32
N ILE A 173 4.55 -17.04 -21.17
CA ILE A 173 5.76 -17.62 -20.58
C ILE A 173 5.66 -17.44 -19.07
N GLU A 174 5.84 -18.53 -18.32
CA GLU A 174 5.72 -18.50 -16.87
C GLU A 174 6.77 -17.55 -16.23
N PRO A 175 6.37 -16.56 -15.41
CA PRO A 175 7.30 -15.61 -14.81
C PRO A 175 8.20 -16.25 -13.73
N VAL A 176 9.31 -16.86 -14.13
CA VAL A 176 10.29 -17.51 -13.23
C VAL A 176 11.52 -16.66 -12.95
N TRP A 177 11.42 -15.34 -13.13
CA TRP A 177 12.52 -14.39 -13.01
C TRP A 177 12.36 -13.44 -11.80
N ASP A 178 13.49 -12.97 -11.28
CA ASP A 178 13.50 -11.93 -10.25
C ASP A 178 12.96 -10.61 -10.79
N TYR A 179 13.26 -10.27 -12.04
CA TYR A 179 12.73 -9.10 -12.74
C TYR A 179 12.48 -9.46 -14.21
N PRO A 180 11.42 -8.95 -14.84
CA PRO A 180 11.18 -9.18 -16.26
C PRO A 180 12.24 -8.45 -17.10
N GLU A 181 12.33 -8.77 -18.38
CA GLU A 181 13.21 -8.06 -19.31
C GLU A 181 12.70 -6.64 -19.59
N GLY A 182 11.38 -6.49 -19.70
CA GLY A 182 10.72 -5.19 -19.68
C GLY A 182 9.42 -5.18 -18.89
N PHE A 183 8.98 -3.98 -18.51
CA PHE A 183 7.88 -3.76 -17.57
C PHE A 183 7.04 -2.55 -17.97
N ILE A 184 5.73 -2.64 -17.79
CA ILE A 184 4.79 -1.53 -18.03
C ILE A 184 4.72 -0.68 -16.77
N GLN A 185 5.22 0.55 -16.83
CA GLN A 185 5.08 1.50 -15.74
C GLN A 185 3.70 2.16 -15.78
N LEU A 186 2.86 1.79 -14.82
CA LEU A 186 1.56 2.40 -14.58
C LEU A 186 1.69 3.69 -13.77
N SER A 187 0.80 4.65 -14.01
CA SER A 187 0.75 5.89 -13.24
C SER A 187 0.27 5.63 -11.79
N ALA A 188 0.67 6.51 -10.87
CA ALA A 188 0.17 6.48 -9.49
C ALA A 188 -1.36 6.51 -9.43
N LYS A 189 -1.99 7.33 -10.29
CA LYS A 189 -3.45 7.43 -10.40
C LYS A 189 -4.07 6.07 -10.72
N TRP A 190 -3.58 5.40 -11.77
CA TRP A 190 -4.06 4.07 -12.16
C TRP A 190 -3.90 3.06 -11.01
N LEU A 191 -2.70 3.00 -10.41
CA LEU A 191 -2.39 2.05 -9.35
C LEU A 191 -3.27 2.28 -8.12
N CYS A 192 -3.46 3.53 -7.68
CA CYS A 192 -4.33 3.86 -6.56
C CYS A 192 -5.81 3.56 -6.85
N GLU A 193 -6.33 3.99 -8.00
CA GLU A 193 -7.72 3.74 -8.41
C GLU A 193 -8.01 2.25 -8.56
N SER A 194 -7.02 1.46 -9.00
CA SER A 194 -7.16 0.02 -9.11
C SER A 194 -7.48 -0.66 -7.78
N GLY A 195 -7.15 -0.05 -6.64
CA GLY A 195 -7.34 -0.66 -5.33
C GLY A 195 -6.52 -1.94 -5.11
N VAL A 196 -5.47 -2.18 -5.90
CA VAL A 196 -4.67 -3.41 -5.86
C VAL A 196 -4.14 -3.71 -4.46
N ILE A 197 -3.73 -2.68 -3.71
CA ILE A 197 -3.31 -2.74 -2.30
C ILE A 197 -4.30 -1.97 -1.41
N GLY A 198 -5.60 -2.06 -1.69
CA GLY A 198 -6.63 -1.30 -0.98
C GLY A 198 -6.68 0.18 -1.32
N GLU A 199 -7.48 0.94 -0.58
CA GLU A 199 -7.68 2.38 -0.80
C GLU A 199 -6.38 3.14 -0.56
N GLN A 200 -5.92 3.86 -1.58
CA GLN A 200 -4.72 4.69 -1.54
C GLN A 200 -4.98 5.97 -2.34
N ILE A 201 -4.14 6.97 -2.15
CA ILE A 201 -4.12 8.15 -3.03
C ILE A 201 -2.69 8.43 -3.51
N PRO A 202 -2.53 9.02 -4.72
CA PRO A 202 -1.22 9.36 -5.24
C PRO A 202 -0.42 10.24 -4.26
N MET A 203 0.90 10.04 -4.22
CA MET A 203 1.82 10.91 -3.49
C MET A 203 1.71 12.35 -4.00
N GLY A 204 1.77 13.32 -3.10
CA GLY A 204 1.64 14.75 -3.40
C GLY A 204 0.21 15.26 -3.54
N VAL A 205 -0.81 14.39 -3.59
CA VAL A 205 -2.23 14.78 -3.75
C VAL A 205 -2.95 14.93 -2.38
N ASN A 206 -2.26 14.65 -1.28
CA ASN A 206 -2.86 14.64 0.05
C ASN A 206 -2.57 15.92 0.84
N ILE A 207 -3.45 16.25 1.79
CA ILE A 207 -3.33 17.45 2.63
C ILE A 207 -2.27 17.36 3.74
N PHE A 208 -1.56 16.24 3.85
CA PHE A 208 -0.51 16.03 4.84
C PHE A 208 0.84 15.83 4.14
N PRO A 209 1.38 16.86 3.44
CA PRO A 209 2.58 16.71 2.60
C PRO A 209 3.77 16.14 3.37
N LYS A 210 3.85 16.40 4.69
CA LYS A 210 4.88 15.85 5.57
C LYS A 210 4.93 14.32 5.59
N TYR A 211 3.81 13.65 5.38
CA TYR A 211 3.74 12.20 5.29
C TYR A 211 4.61 11.68 4.13
N ASP A 212 4.45 12.26 2.94
CA ASP A 212 5.19 11.87 1.75
C ASP A 212 6.63 12.38 1.79
N GLU A 213 6.87 13.59 2.32
CA GLU A 213 8.23 14.10 2.58
C GLU A 213 9.04 13.15 3.45
N ASN A 214 8.43 12.60 4.50
CA ASN A 214 9.09 11.64 5.37
C ASN A 214 9.41 10.33 4.63
N ILE A 215 8.51 9.83 3.77
CA ILE A 215 8.80 8.66 2.93
C ILE A 215 10.02 8.95 2.03
N ILE A 216 10.00 10.06 1.28
CA ILE A 216 11.07 10.44 0.37
C ILE A 216 12.40 10.59 1.11
N LYS A 217 12.37 11.23 2.29
CA LYS A 217 13.55 11.47 3.12
C LYS A 217 14.15 10.18 3.68
N PHE A 218 13.33 9.30 4.26
CA PHE A 218 13.82 8.15 5.02
C PHE A 218 13.97 6.90 4.16
N PHE A 219 13.25 6.77 3.04
CA PHE A 219 13.28 5.57 2.21
C PHE A 219 14.69 5.15 1.77
N PRO A 220 15.58 6.02 1.24
CA PRO A 220 16.92 5.60 0.80
C PRO A 220 17.76 5.00 1.94
N TYR A 221 17.61 5.55 3.15
CA TYR A 221 18.28 5.02 4.34
C TYR A 221 17.66 3.68 4.76
N ILE A 222 16.32 3.58 4.83
CA ILE A 222 15.66 2.33 5.22
C ILE A 222 15.92 1.19 4.22
N GLN A 223 15.95 1.51 2.92
CA GLN A 223 16.31 0.60 1.84
C GLN A 223 17.71 0.01 2.05
N SER A 224 18.68 0.81 2.52
CA SER A 224 20.06 0.34 2.73
C SER A 224 20.26 -0.54 3.97
N LEU A 225 19.34 -0.51 4.95
CA LEU A 225 19.46 -1.22 6.23
C LEU A 225 19.18 -2.75 6.19
N SER A 226 19.49 -3.45 5.10
CA SER A 226 19.26 -4.91 5.04
C SER A 226 20.29 -5.67 5.87
N SER A 227 19.84 -6.42 6.89
CA SER A 227 20.69 -7.24 7.76
C SER A 227 20.69 -8.74 7.42
N GLY A 228 19.78 -9.19 6.57
CA GLY A 228 19.46 -10.59 6.31
C GLY A 228 18.49 -11.21 7.35
N TYR A 229 18.29 -10.56 8.51
CA TYR A 229 17.51 -11.12 9.61
C TYR A 229 16.05 -10.66 9.58
N LEU A 230 15.12 -11.59 9.35
CA LEU A 230 13.68 -11.31 9.24
C LEU A 230 13.11 -10.43 10.37
N GLN A 231 13.53 -10.67 11.61
CA GLN A 231 12.99 -9.94 12.77
C GLN A 231 13.36 -8.45 12.78
N ILE A 232 14.46 -8.10 12.12
CA ILE A 232 14.95 -6.72 11.97
C ILE A 232 14.44 -6.15 10.65
N ASP A 233 14.60 -6.94 9.58
CA ASP A 233 14.45 -6.46 8.21
C ASP A 233 13.03 -6.37 7.73
N ASN A 234 12.13 -7.20 8.26
CA ASN A 234 10.78 -7.37 7.72
C ASN A 234 9.69 -7.24 8.79
N TYR A 235 10.00 -6.71 9.97
CA TYR A 235 8.97 -6.48 10.98
C TYR A 235 7.89 -5.51 10.46
N TYR A 236 6.61 -5.90 10.54
CA TYR A 236 5.46 -5.25 9.88
C TYR A 236 5.43 -5.28 8.33
N SER A 237 6.27 -6.11 7.69
CA SER A 237 6.38 -6.31 6.24
C SER A 237 6.92 -5.11 5.46
N THR A 238 8.24 -5.08 5.27
CA THR A 238 8.94 -4.06 4.46
C THR A 238 8.51 -4.11 3.01
N SER A 239 8.37 -5.30 2.44
CA SER A 239 7.95 -5.48 1.04
C SER A 239 6.56 -4.90 0.78
N HIS A 240 5.57 -5.19 1.65
CA HIS A 240 4.22 -4.60 1.55
C HIS A 240 4.25 -3.06 1.62
N VAL A 241 5.04 -2.50 2.55
CA VAL A 241 5.20 -1.05 2.69
C VAL A 241 5.83 -0.43 1.43
N PHE A 242 6.84 -1.07 0.85
CA PHE A 242 7.48 -0.58 -0.38
C PHE A 242 6.56 -0.71 -1.60
N TYR A 243 5.73 -1.76 -1.69
CA TYR A 243 4.71 -1.84 -2.72
C TYR A 243 3.65 -0.73 -2.58
N GLN A 244 3.26 -0.35 -1.36
CA GLN A 244 2.39 0.82 -1.17
C GLN A 244 3.04 2.11 -1.68
N PHE A 245 4.35 2.29 -1.48
CA PHE A 245 5.05 3.45 -2.03
C PHE A 245 5.09 3.43 -3.55
N TYR A 246 5.31 2.26 -4.14
CA TYR A 246 5.19 2.10 -5.59
C TYR A 246 3.80 2.46 -6.09
N VAL A 247 2.74 1.88 -5.50
CA VAL A 247 1.35 2.17 -5.89
C VAL A 247 1.04 3.67 -5.82
N ARG A 248 1.50 4.34 -4.76
CA ARG A 248 1.23 5.77 -4.59
C ARG A 248 2.10 6.69 -5.44
N SER A 249 3.26 6.25 -5.93
CA SER A 249 4.17 7.10 -6.70
C SER A 249 4.22 6.76 -8.19
N GLY A 250 3.88 5.53 -8.57
CA GLY A 250 4.17 4.96 -9.89
C GLY A 250 5.67 4.84 -10.19
N GLU A 251 6.57 5.13 -9.25
CA GLU A 251 8.01 5.19 -9.52
C GLU A 251 8.66 3.80 -9.43
N LEU A 252 9.35 3.42 -10.52
CA LEU A 252 10.00 2.11 -10.68
C LEU A 252 10.96 1.75 -9.53
N LYS A 253 11.66 2.73 -8.93
CA LYS A 253 12.62 2.48 -7.85
C LYS A 253 11.98 1.82 -6.62
N TYR A 254 10.73 2.18 -6.29
CA TYR A 254 10.02 1.56 -5.17
C TYR A 254 9.56 0.15 -5.51
N PHE A 255 9.09 -0.07 -6.74
CA PHE A 255 8.73 -1.40 -7.23
C PHE A 255 9.91 -2.36 -7.16
N LEU A 256 11.07 -1.96 -7.72
CA LEU A 256 12.28 -2.79 -7.70
C LEU A 256 12.72 -3.13 -6.28
N SER A 257 12.61 -2.16 -5.37
CA SER A 257 12.94 -2.38 -3.95
C SER A 257 11.96 -3.30 -3.26
N ALA A 258 10.66 -3.14 -3.51
CA ALA A 258 9.61 -3.98 -2.95
C ALA A 258 9.79 -5.43 -3.39
N ARG A 259 10.05 -5.65 -4.69
CA ARG A 259 10.25 -6.97 -5.26
C ARG A 259 11.52 -7.64 -4.74
N LYS A 260 12.64 -6.90 -4.59
CA LYS A 260 13.85 -7.40 -3.94
C LYS A 260 13.58 -7.91 -2.52
N GLU A 261 12.92 -7.09 -1.70
CA GLU A 261 12.61 -7.44 -0.31
C GLU A 261 11.66 -8.64 -0.24
N LEU A 262 10.67 -8.70 -1.15
CA LEU A 262 9.75 -9.83 -1.21
C LEU A 262 10.45 -11.12 -1.61
N ILE A 263 11.26 -11.12 -2.67
CA ILE A 263 11.94 -12.34 -3.14
C ILE A 263 12.81 -12.88 -2.00
N ASN A 264 13.55 -12.02 -1.30
CA ASN A 264 14.29 -12.44 -0.11
C ASN A 264 13.37 -13.03 0.97
N TYR A 265 12.28 -12.34 1.32
CA TYR A 265 11.33 -12.83 2.32
C TYR A 265 10.75 -14.20 1.94
N ARG A 266 10.26 -14.33 0.71
CA ARG A 266 9.64 -15.54 0.16
C ARG A 266 10.62 -16.69 0.10
N ASP A 267 11.80 -16.46 -0.46
CA ASP A 267 12.69 -17.55 -0.87
C ASP A 267 13.67 -17.95 0.22
N THR A 268 14.01 -17.05 1.14
CA THR A 268 15.00 -17.34 2.20
C THR A 268 14.40 -17.37 3.60
N GLN A 269 13.25 -16.72 3.83
CA GLN A 269 12.71 -16.53 5.18
C GLN A 269 11.43 -17.32 5.46
N ILE A 270 10.77 -17.87 4.42
CA ILE A 270 9.65 -18.81 4.54
C ILE A 270 10.12 -20.24 4.29
N ILE A 271 9.73 -21.16 5.18
CA ILE A 271 9.98 -22.58 5.05
C ILE A 271 9.11 -23.12 3.92
N GLN A 272 9.73 -23.71 2.90
CA GLN A 272 9.06 -24.14 1.67
C GLN A 272 8.59 -25.61 1.69
N ASP A 273 9.06 -26.40 2.66
CA ASP A 273 8.82 -27.84 2.72
C ASP A 273 8.67 -28.39 4.16
N GLY A 274 8.30 -29.66 4.26
CA GLY A 274 8.16 -30.37 5.52
C GLY A 274 7.03 -29.88 6.44
N LYS A 275 7.09 -30.31 7.71
CA LYS A 275 5.99 -30.14 8.67
C LYS A 275 5.68 -28.68 9.06
N ASN A 276 6.65 -27.79 8.88
CA ASN A 276 6.54 -26.36 9.19
C ASN A 276 6.44 -25.51 7.90
N ARG A 277 6.18 -26.11 6.74
CA ARG A 277 5.96 -25.39 5.48
C ARG A 277 4.99 -24.22 5.68
N GLY A 278 5.31 -23.05 5.14
CA GLY A 278 4.54 -21.80 5.28
C GLY A 278 4.84 -20.97 6.53
N CYS A 279 5.63 -21.51 7.46
CA CYS A 279 6.12 -20.78 8.62
C CYS A 279 7.39 -19.99 8.28
N THR A 280 7.75 -19.01 9.12
CA THR A 280 9.05 -18.35 9.00
C THR A 280 10.17 -19.19 9.62
N ILE A 281 11.41 -19.02 9.13
CA ILE A 281 12.59 -19.72 9.65
C ILE A 281 12.97 -19.29 11.08
N VAL A 282 12.61 -18.07 11.49
CA VAL A 282 13.03 -17.49 12.78
C VAL A 282 12.00 -17.68 13.89
N SER A 283 10.72 -17.89 13.56
CA SER A 283 9.66 -18.00 14.56
C SER A 283 8.38 -18.60 14.00
N LYS A 284 7.72 -19.42 14.83
CA LYS A 284 6.34 -19.88 14.59
C LYS A 284 5.28 -18.84 14.92
N LYS A 285 5.65 -17.69 15.50
CA LYS A 285 4.69 -16.65 15.85
C LYS A 285 4.10 -16.03 14.58
N PRO A 286 2.77 -15.79 14.52
CA PRO A 286 2.13 -15.33 13.29
C PRO A 286 2.48 -13.88 12.95
N ARG A 287 3.04 -13.12 13.91
CA ARG A 287 3.49 -11.74 13.73
C ARG A 287 4.63 -11.54 12.72
N TYR A 288 5.12 -12.61 12.08
CA TYR A 288 6.14 -12.55 11.02
C TYR A 288 5.65 -13.16 9.70
N ILE A 289 4.36 -13.52 9.61
CA ILE A 289 3.75 -14.17 8.44
C ILE A 289 2.87 -13.14 7.74
N TYR A 290 3.39 -12.53 6.68
CA TYR A 290 2.80 -11.37 6.00
C TYR A 290 2.35 -11.73 4.58
N LEU A 291 1.15 -12.30 4.48
CA LEU A 291 0.61 -12.83 3.23
C LEU A 291 0.26 -11.74 2.19
N GLN A 292 -0.04 -10.51 2.64
CA GLN A 292 -0.31 -9.38 1.74
C GLN A 292 0.84 -9.08 0.79
N ALA A 293 2.09 -9.18 1.25
CA ALA A 293 3.22 -8.92 0.36
C ALA A 293 3.31 -9.92 -0.80
N MET A 294 2.85 -11.17 -0.60
CA MET A 294 2.72 -12.16 -1.68
C MET A 294 1.60 -11.77 -2.65
N ALA A 295 0.47 -11.27 -2.13
CA ALA A 295 -0.65 -10.82 -2.92
C ALA A 295 -0.29 -9.60 -3.79
N ASP A 296 0.37 -8.60 -3.20
CA ASP A 296 0.79 -7.38 -3.90
C ASP A 296 1.65 -7.74 -5.11
N ASP A 297 2.64 -8.60 -4.92
CA ASP A 297 3.54 -9.02 -5.98
C ASP A 297 2.89 -9.91 -7.01
N TYR A 298 2.08 -10.87 -6.59
CA TYR A 298 1.35 -11.70 -7.52
C TYR A 298 0.46 -10.84 -8.43
N PHE A 299 -0.27 -9.87 -7.87
CA PHE A 299 -1.13 -8.98 -8.66
C PHE A 299 -0.36 -8.01 -9.55
N LEU A 300 0.87 -7.64 -9.22
CA LEU A 300 1.68 -6.69 -9.99
C LEU A 300 2.66 -7.36 -10.97
N THR A 301 2.89 -8.66 -10.87
CA THR A 301 3.92 -9.37 -11.67
C THR A 301 3.46 -10.67 -12.30
N GLY A 302 2.39 -11.28 -11.77
CA GLY A 302 1.96 -12.62 -12.17
C GLY A 302 2.87 -13.76 -11.70
N ASP A 303 3.83 -13.50 -10.80
CA ASP A 303 4.78 -14.49 -10.31
C ASP A 303 4.07 -15.66 -9.59
N PRO A 304 4.07 -16.87 -10.19
CA PRO A 304 3.33 -18.01 -9.66
C PRO A 304 3.93 -18.54 -8.35
N LYS A 305 5.22 -18.30 -8.09
CA LYS A 305 5.86 -18.69 -6.84
C LYS A 305 5.31 -17.87 -5.69
N SER A 306 4.99 -16.59 -5.89
CA SER A 306 4.34 -15.77 -4.87
C SER A 306 2.97 -16.33 -4.47
N LEU A 307 2.15 -16.78 -5.44
CA LEU A 307 0.88 -17.46 -5.16
C LEU A 307 1.07 -18.81 -4.46
N LEU A 308 2.05 -19.60 -4.92
CA LEU A 308 2.36 -20.91 -4.34
C LEU A 308 2.78 -20.77 -2.87
N VAL A 309 3.71 -19.87 -2.55
CA VAL A 309 4.19 -19.68 -1.18
C VAL A 309 3.09 -19.05 -0.31
N ALA A 310 2.22 -18.20 -0.86
CA ALA A 310 1.03 -17.74 -0.16
C ALA A 310 0.13 -18.91 0.26
N SER A 311 -0.04 -19.93 -0.58
CA SER A 311 -0.82 -21.13 -0.21
C SER A 311 -0.22 -21.85 1.00
N TYR A 312 1.09 -22.02 1.03
CA TYR A 312 1.80 -22.63 2.14
C TYR A 312 1.60 -21.84 3.44
N MET A 313 1.73 -20.51 3.37
CA MET A 313 1.51 -19.63 4.52
C MET A 313 0.07 -19.72 5.02
N ALA A 314 -0.92 -19.74 4.12
CA ALA A 314 -2.34 -19.85 4.47
C ALA A 314 -2.65 -21.19 5.16
N GLU A 315 -2.17 -22.31 4.59
CA GLU A 315 -2.29 -23.65 5.19
C GLU A 315 -1.66 -23.70 6.60
N PHE A 316 -0.46 -23.12 6.77
CA PHE A 316 0.21 -23.07 8.06
C PHE A 316 -0.61 -22.29 9.10
N LEU A 317 -1.13 -21.13 8.71
CA LEU A 317 -1.93 -20.27 9.57
C LEU A 317 -3.21 -20.98 10.01
N GLU A 318 -3.94 -21.58 9.06
CA GLU A 318 -5.13 -22.38 9.32
C GLU A 318 -4.85 -23.52 10.30
N LYS A 319 -3.77 -24.28 10.08
CA LYS A 319 -3.42 -25.43 10.90
C LYS A 319 -3.06 -25.02 12.33
N THR A 320 -2.31 -23.93 12.47
CA THR A 320 -1.64 -23.56 13.72
C THR A 320 -2.51 -22.65 14.60
N PHE A 321 -3.22 -21.71 14.00
CA PHE A 321 -4.01 -20.70 14.70
C PHE A 321 -5.49 -20.97 14.43
N LYS A 322 -6.15 -21.64 15.36
CA LYS A 322 -7.57 -21.98 15.18
C LYS A 322 -8.47 -20.78 15.50
N PRO A 323 -9.43 -20.41 14.64
CA PRO A 323 -10.36 -19.29 14.86
C PRO A 323 -11.06 -19.31 16.21
N LYS A 324 -11.48 -20.50 16.67
CA LYS A 324 -12.09 -20.69 18.00
C LYS A 324 -11.26 -20.15 19.18
N LYS A 325 -9.93 -20.08 19.04
CA LYS A 325 -9.05 -19.55 20.11
C LYS A 325 -9.05 -18.02 20.17
N ALA A 326 -9.54 -17.34 19.15
CA ALA A 326 -9.68 -15.88 19.13
C ALA A 326 -10.71 -15.38 20.15
N PHE A 327 -11.62 -16.24 20.61
CA PHE A 327 -12.51 -15.92 21.73
C PHE A 327 -11.74 -15.91 23.07
N TYR A 328 -11.93 -14.85 23.83
CA TYR A 328 -11.40 -14.67 25.17
C TYR A 328 -12.52 -14.36 26.17
N ALA A 329 -12.83 -15.32 27.05
CA ALA A 329 -13.84 -15.14 28.10
C ALA A 329 -13.33 -14.22 29.22
N LYS A 330 -14.23 -13.46 29.84
CA LYS A 330 -13.94 -12.42 30.84
C LYS A 330 -13.02 -12.85 31.99
N LYS A 331 -13.17 -14.09 32.47
CA LYS A 331 -12.44 -14.63 33.64
C LYS A 331 -11.16 -15.38 33.27
N ARG A 332 -10.82 -15.44 31.99
CA ARG A 332 -9.64 -16.16 31.49
C ARG A 332 -8.37 -15.41 31.91
N LYS A 333 -7.28 -16.15 32.16
CA LYS A 333 -5.99 -15.61 32.67
C LYS A 333 -4.75 -16.14 31.92
N ASN A 334 -4.94 -16.84 30.81
CA ASN A 334 -3.81 -17.30 29.99
C ASN A 334 -3.45 -16.26 28.92
N PHE A 335 -2.30 -16.46 28.28
CA PHE A 335 -1.82 -15.61 27.19
C PHE A 335 -2.84 -15.53 26.05
N TRP A 336 -3.14 -14.29 25.65
CA TRP A 336 -3.95 -13.91 24.49
C TRP A 336 -3.58 -12.48 24.14
N THR A 337 -3.49 -12.15 22.84
CA THR A 337 -3.29 -10.77 22.38
C THR A 337 -4.01 -10.59 21.04
N GLU A 338 -4.40 -9.36 20.72
CA GLU A 338 -5.05 -9.00 19.46
C GLU A 338 -4.15 -9.36 18.28
N ARG A 339 -2.84 -9.08 18.40
CA ARG A 339 -1.83 -9.37 17.37
C ARG A 339 -1.68 -10.86 17.09
N LEU A 340 -1.91 -11.73 18.06
CA LEU A 340 -1.86 -13.18 17.85
C LEU A 340 -2.89 -13.64 16.81
N TYR A 341 -4.03 -12.95 16.71
CA TYR A 341 -5.12 -13.28 15.80
C TYR A 341 -5.26 -12.33 14.61
N ALA A 342 -4.61 -11.16 14.65
CA ALA A 342 -4.57 -10.20 13.54
C ALA A 342 -4.01 -10.82 12.25
N PHE A 343 -2.78 -11.33 12.28
CA PHE A 343 -2.11 -11.84 11.08
C PHE A 343 -2.69 -13.17 10.54
N PRO A 344 -3.13 -14.13 11.36
CA PRO A 344 -3.84 -15.30 10.86
C PRO A 344 -5.16 -14.95 10.15
N PHE A 345 -5.96 -14.06 10.75
CA PHE A 345 -7.19 -13.58 10.14
C PHE A 345 -6.90 -12.83 8.84
N LEU A 346 -5.96 -11.87 8.87
CA LEU A 346 -5.53 -11.11 7.70
C LEU A 346 -5.00 -12.02 6.58
N GLY A 347 -4.22 -13.04 6.93
CA GLY A 347 -3.69 -14.03 5.99
C GLY A 347 -4.78 -14.81 5.28
N CYS A 348 -5.76 -15.34 6.03
CA CYS A 348 -6.88 -16.09 5.45
C CYS A 348 -7.70 -15.23 4.49
N ILE A 349 -8.08 -14.01 4.90
CA ILE A 349 -8.88 -13.14 4.05
C ILE A 349 -8.09 -12.64 2.82
N THR A 350 -6.77 -12.48 2.94
CA THR A 350 -5.90 -12.13 1.82
C THR A 350 -5.79 -13.27 0.82
N TYR A 351 -5.62 -14.50 1.30
CA TYR A 351 -5.55 -15.66 0.40
C TYR A 351 -6.88 -15.89 -0.32
N TYR A 352 -8.02 -15.70 0.35
CA TYR A 352 -9.33 -15.69 -0.30
C TYR A 352 -9.42 -14.65 -1.43
N GLU A 353 -8.89 -13.43 -1.24
CA GLU A 353 -8.86 -12.43 -2.31
C GLU A 353 -8.00 -12.85 -3.52
N MET A 354 -6.96 -13.65 -3.29
CA MET A 354 -6.09 -14.16 -4.34
C MET A 354 -6.77 -15.29 -5.13
N THR A 355 -7.46 -16.21 -4.45
CA THR A 355 -7.88 -17.50 -5.05
C THR A 355 -9.39 -17.72 -5.14
N HIS A 356 -10.20 -16.95 -4.40
CA HIS A 356 -11.64 -17.19 -4.19
C HIS A 356 -11.97 -18.53 -3.52
N GLU A 357 -11.00 -19.16 -2.86
CA GLU A 357 -11.23 -20.38 -2.09
C GLU A 357 -12.09 -20.08 -0.85
N LYS A 358 -13.39 -20.39 -0.95
CA LYS A 358 -14.42 -20.06 0.05
C LYS A 358 -14.06 -20.52 1.47
N LYS A 359 -13.35 -21.63 1.60
CA LYS A 359 -12.84 -22.15 2.89
C LYS A 359 -12.12 -21.07 3.71
N TYR A 360 -11.29 -20.24 3.07
CA TYR A 360 -10.55 -19.20 3.80
C TYR A 360 -11.42 -17.99 4.18
N LEU A 361 -12.52 -17.74 3.43
CA LEU A 361 -13.54 -16.79 3.85
C LEU A 361 -14.35 -17.32 5.05
N GLU A 362 -14.65 -18.62 5.09
CA GLU A 362 -15.33 -19.27 6.22
C GLU A 362 -14.47 -19.23 7.50
N ILE A 363 -13.17 -19.51 7.38
CA ILE A 363 -12.20 -19.35 8.48
C ILE A 363 -12.17 -17.90 8.98
N ALA A 364 -12.13 -16.93 8.06
CA ALA A 364 -12.20 -15.51 8.38
C ALA A 364 -13.51 -15.11 9.09
N ASP A 365 -14.64 -15.67 8.67
CA ASP A 365 -15.94 -15.48 9.31
C ASP A 365 -15.96 -16.03 10.76
N GLU A 366 -15.37 -17.21 10.99
CA GLU A 366 -15.21 -17.75 12.34
C GLU A 366 -14.32 -16.86 13.22
N TYR A 367 -13.24 -16.30 12.68
CA TYR A 367 -12.42 -15.33 13.42
C TYR A 367 -13.25 -14.13 13.85
N MET A 368 -13.96 -13.52 12.92
CA MET A 368 -14.79 -12.34 13.20
C MET A 368 -15.83 -12.64 14.28
N LYS A 369 -16.56 -13.76 14.19
CA LYS A 369 -17.55 -14.17 15.19
C LYS A 369 -16.93 -14.34 16.58
N ASN A 370 -15.76 -14.99 16.68
CA ASN A 370 -15.12 -15.23 17.97
C ASN A 370 -14.48 -13.97 18.58
N LEU A 371 -13.93 -13.08 17.75
CA LEU A 371 -13.43 -11.77 18.20
C LEU A 371 -14.56 -10.88 18.69
N TYR A 372 -15.69 -10.85 17.98
CA TYR A 372 -16.86 -10.11 18.41
C TYR A 372 -17.41 -10.63 19.75
N LYS A 373 -17.48 -11.96 19.93
CA LYS A 373 -17.82 -12.57 21.24
C LYS A 373 -16.90 -12.09 22.36
N THR A 374 -15.59 -11.89 22.11
CA THR A 374 -14.67 -11.33 23.10
C THR A 374 -15.09 -9.92 23.52
N GLN A 375 -15.48 -9.05 22.58
CA GLN A 375 -15.96 -7.70 22.91
C GLN A 375 -17.26 -7.75 23.74
N LEU A 376 -18.15 -8.70 23.44
CA LEU A 376 -19.42 -8.88 24.16
C LEU A 376 -19.26 -9.38 25.60
N GLU A 377 -18.11 -9.94 25.99
CA GLU A 377 -17.79 -10.22 27.40
C GLU A 377 -17.61 -8.93 28.23
N TRP A 378 -17.41 -7.80 27.54
CA TRP A 378 -17.15 -6.48 28.11
C TRP A 378 -18.01 -5.40 27.42
N PRO A 379 -19.35 -5.50 27.47
CA PRO A 379 -20.25 -4.70 26.64
C PRO A 379 -20.19 -3.19 26.93
N LYS A 380 -19.73 -2.80 28.12
CA LYS A 380 -19.52 -1.39 28.50
C LYS A 380 -18.19 -0.81 28.01
N ARG A 381 -17.24 -1.66 27.61
CA ARG A 381 -15.88 -1.26 27.18
C ARG A 381 -15.70 -1.37 25.67
N GLY A 382 -16.19 -2.45 25.05
CA GLY A 382 -16.14 -2.65 23.60
C GLY A 382 -14.78 -3.07 23.02
N GLY A 383 -13.70 -3.02 23.79
CA GLY A 383 -12.37 -3.44 23.35
C GLY A 383 -12.17 -4.96 23.28
N PHE A 384 -11.03 -5.39 22.72
CA PHE A 384 -10.59 -6.80 22.76
C PHE A 384 -9.91 -7.13 24.09
N ILE A 385 -10.68 -7.01 25.17
CA ILE A 385 -10.17 -7.00 26.54
C ILE A 385 -9.65 -8.39 26.95
N HIS A 386 -8.41 -8.43 27.43
CA HIS A 386 -7.74 -9.62 27.92
C HIS A 386 -6.87 -9.31 29.14
N ASN A 387 -6.39 -10.36 29.83
CA ASN A 387 -5.54 -10.19 31.01
C ASN A 387 -4.16 -9.63 30.62
N LEU A 388 -3.81 -8.47 31.16
CA LEU A 388 -2.61 -7.73 30.78
C LEU A 388 -1.33 -8.31 31.39
N TYR A 389 -1.41 -8.92 32.57
CA TYR A 389 -0.27 -9.62 33.18
C TYR A 389 0.14 -10.86 32.37
N ALA A 390 -0.84 -11.64 31.91
CA ALA A 390 -0.59 -12.80 31.08
C ALA A 390 -0.16 -12.43 29.65
N HIS A 391 -0.47 -11.21 29.19
CA HIS A 391 0.04 -10.66 27.93
C HIS A 391 1.55 -10.46 28.04
N ASP A 392 1.98 -9.64 29.01
CA ASP A 392 3.39 -9.34 29.23
C ASP A 392 3.61 -8.88 30.68
N PRO A 393 4.17 -9.74 31.56
CA PRO A 393 4.40 -9.36 32.95
C PRO A 393 5.51 -8.30 33.11
N GLU A 394 6.43 -8.16 32.14
CA GLU A 394 7.49 -7.15 32.17
C GLU A 394 6.95 -5.73 31.95
N GLU A 395 5.75 -5.63 31.36
CA GLU A 395 5.04 -4.37 31.17
C GLU A 395 4.42 -3.84 32.46
N GLY A 396 4.49 -4.58 33.58
CA GLY A 396 4.14 -4.11 34.92
C GLY A 396 2.64 -4.06 35.23
N ALA A 397 1.80 -4.75 34.45
CA ALA A 397 0.38 -4.91 34.75
C ALA A 397 0.18 -5.83 35.97
N ARG A 398 -0.82 -5.58 36.81
CA ARG A 398 -1.18 -6.52 37.89
C ARG A 398 -1.87 -7.78 37.37
N PRO A 399 -1.79 -8.93 38.08
CA PRO A 399 -2.45 -10.19 37.68
C PRO A 399 -3.96 -10.10 37.47
N ASP A 400 -4.64 -9.10 38.03
CA ASP A 400 -6.06 -8.83 37.92
C ASP A 400 -6.41 -7.68 36.96
N GLU A 401 -5.43 -7.07 36.29
CA GLU A 401 -5.65 -6.03 35.28
C GLU A 401 -6.10 -6.63 33.94
N TYR A 402 -7.15 -6.04 33.39
CA TYR A 402 -7.73 -6.40 32.09
C TYR A 402 -7.86 -5.18 31.20
N GLY A 403 -7.38 -5.30 29.97
CA GLY A 403 -7.35 -4.20 29.01
C GLY A 403 -6.91 -4.67 27.63
N GLY A 404 -6.23 -3.80 26.89
CA GLY A 404 -5.71 -4.13 25.57
C GLY A 404 -4.48 -3.32 25.18
N SER A 405 -3.90 -3.67 24.04
CA SER A 405 -2.79 -2.91 23.43
C SER A 405 -3.32 -2.13 22.24
N PRO A 406 -3.29 -0.78 22.24
CA PRO A 406 -3.86 0.02 21.16
C PRO A 406 -3.24 -0.29 19.79
N PHE A 407 -1.92 -0.47 19.73
CA PHE A 407 -1.24 -0.82 18.48
C PHE A 407 -1.60 -2.23 17.98
N MET A 408 -1.85 -3.18 18.89
CA MET A 408 -2.29 -4.53 18.49
C MET A 408 -3.75 -4.53 18.04
N THR A 409 -4.59 -3.70 18.66
CA THR A 409 -5.95 -3.42 18.19
C THR A 409 -5.93 -2.81 16.79
N GLY A 410 -5.02 -1.87 16.50
CA GLY A 410 -4.81 -1.33 15.14
C GLY A 410 -4.50 -2.42 14.11
N LEU A 411 -3.58 -3.35 14.42
CA LEU A 411 -3.27 -4.49 13.53
C LEU A 411 -4.48 -5.41 13.32
N LEU A 412 -5.27 -5.65 14.37
CA LEU A 412 -6.46 -6.48 14.27
C LEU A 412 -7.57 -5.79 13.45
N LEU A 413 -7.72 -4.48 13.60
CA LEU A 413 -8.65 -3.67 12.83
C LEU A 413 -8.31 -3.69 11.34
N GLU A 414 -7.03 -3.79 10.95
CA GLU A 414 -6.65 -4.00 9.54
C GLU A 414 -7.36 -5.23 8.93
N ALA A 415 -7.36 -6.36 9.67
CA ALA A 415 -8.02 -7.59 9.25
C ALA A 415 -9.56 -7.46 9.22
N ILE A 416 -10.14 -6.89 10.28
CA ILE A 416 -11.61 -6.70 10.40
C ILE A 416 -12.12 -5.77 9.30
N ILE A 417 -11.40 -4.67 9.02
CA ILE A 417 -11.75 -3.72 7.96
C ILE A 417 -11.73 -4.41 6.61
N LYS A 418 -10.66 -5.16 6.30
CA LYS A 418 -10.57 -5.91 5.04
C LYS A 418 -11.72 -6.91 4.88
N TYR A 419 -12.04 -7.66 5.94
CA TYR A 419 -13.20 -8.56 5.97
C TYR A 419 -14.53 -7.81 5.77
N HIS A 420 -14.74 -6.67 6.44
CA HIS A 420 -15.94 -5.83 6.25
C HIS A 420 -16.05 -5.31 4.82
N ARG A 421 -14.95 -4.90 4.19
CA ARG A 421 -14.95 -4.41 2.80
C ARG A 421 -15.48 -5.44 1.82
N ILE A 422 -15.08 -6.70 2.02
CA ILE A 422 -15.46 -7.86 1.20
C ILE A 422 -16.90 -8.30 1.48
N THR A 423 -17.27 -8.44 2.76
CA THR A 423 -18.52 -9.13 3.15
C THR A 423 -19.68 -8.19 3.47
N LYS A 424 -19.40 -6.91 3.75
CA LYS A 424 -20.36 -5.94 4.31
C LYS A 424 -21.01 -6.42 5.61
N SER A 425 -20.31 -7.28 6.36
CA SER A 425 -20.81 -7.88 7.60
C SER A 425 -21.19 -6.83 8.66
N LYS A 426 -22.44 -6.87 9.13
CA LYS A 426 -22.94 -5.99 10.20
C LYS A 426 -22.16 -6.19 11.51
N ILE A 427 -21.77 -7.43 11.81
CA ILE A 427 -20.97 -7.76 13.00
C ILE A 427 -19.58 -7.11 12.91
N ALA A 428 -18.95 -7.13 11.74
CA ALA A 428 -17.65 -6.49 11.56
C ALA A 428 -17.77 -4.96 11.69
N LYS A 429 -18.83 -4.36 11.12
CA LYS A 429 -19.11 -2.92 11.29
C LYS A 429 -19.27 -2.53 12.76
N ASP A 430 -20.07 -3.28 13.51
CA ASP A 430 -20.28 -3.03 14.95
C ASP A 430 -19.00 -3.24 15.77
N SER A 431 -18.26 -4.31 15.49
CA SER A 431 -16.95 -4.61 16.11
C SER A 431 -15.94 -3.47 15.92
N ILE A 432 -15.91 -2.85 14.74
CA ILE A 432 -15.06 -1.68 14.46
C ILE A 432 -15.46 -0.50 15.35
N PHE A 433 -16.75 -0.19 15.46
CA PHE A 433 -17.22 0.92 16.31
C PHE A 433 -16.91 0.68 17.79
N LEU A 434 -17.19 -0.53 18.30
CA LEU A 434 -16.85 -0.90 19.67
C LEU A 434 -15.34 -0.75 19.97
N ALA A 435 -14.48 -1.15 19.03
CA ALA A 435 -13.03 -1.02 19.18
C ALA A 435 -12.56 0.44 19.11
N LEU A 436 -13.12 1.26 18.22
CA LEU A 436 -12.79 2.69 18.13
C LEU A 436 -13.26 3.45 19.37
N ASP A 437 -14.46 3.18 19.86
CA ASP A 437 -14.99 3.79 21.08
C ASP A 437 -14.14 3.39 22.30
N TRP A 438 -13.73 2.12 22.39
CA TRP A 438 -12.77 1.68 23.40
C TRP A 438 -11.43 2.42 23.31
N LEU A 439 -10.87 2.54 22.11
CA LEU A 439 -9.61 3.25 21.89
C LEU A 439 -9.70 4.71 22.37
N ILE A 440 -10.82 5.38 22.08
CA ILE A 440 -11.06 6.76 22.50
C ILE A 440 -11.16 6.87 24.02
N ASN A 441 -11.88 5.95 24.65
CA ASN A 441 -12.25 6.05 26.06
C ASN A 441 -11.15 5.56 27.02
N GLU A 442 -10.30 4.63 26.59
CA GLU A 442 -9.37 3.95 27.50
C GLU A 442 -7.91 3.95 27.04
N ALA A 443 -7.64 4.24 25.77
CA ALA A 443 -6.29 4.11 25.20
C ALA A 443 -5.66 5.43 24.74
N LEU A 444 -6.46 6.46 24.53
CA LEU A 444 -5.94 7.79 24.20
C LEU A 444 -5.37 8.46 25.45
N THR A 445 -4.30 9.23 25.24
CA THR A 445 -3.83 10.17 26.25
C THR A 445 -4.87 11.27 26.50
N GLU A 446 -4.74 12.00 27.61
CA GLU A 446 -5.64 13.12 27.93
C GLU A 446 -5.71 14.18 26.81
N LYS A 447 -4.59 14.39 26.10
CA LYS A 447 -4.50 15.31 24.96
C LYS A 447 -5.17 14.79 23.69
N LYS A 448 -5.59 13.52 23.65
CA LYS A 448 -6.24 12.86 22.51
C LYS A 448 -5.44 12.95 21.21
N ASP A 449 -4.12 13.01 21.31
CA ASP A 449 -3.19 13.13 20.17
C ASP A 449 -2.20 11.96 20.08
N SER A 450 -2.26 11.01 21.02
CA SER A 450 -1.38 9.84 21.07
C SER A 450 -2.04 8.68 21.82
N PHE A 451 -1.61 7.45 21.55
CA PHE A 451 -2.04 6.27 22.28
C PHE A 451 -1.02 5.87 23.35
N ILE A 452 -1.50 5.41 24.50
CA ILE A 452 -0.64 4.71 25.46
C ILE A 452 -0.23 3.33 24.92
N TYR A 453 0.89 2.80 25.39
CA TYR A 453 1.43 1.54 24.88
C TYR A 453 0.51 0.33 25.23
N LEU A 454 -0.01 0.33 26.44
CA LEU A 454 -0.89 -0.69 27.02
C LEU A 454 -1.88 0.02 27.95
N THR A 455 -3.13 -0.44 28.03
CA THR A 455 -4.11 0.17 28.98
C THR A 455 -3.94 -0.34 30.42
N ALA A 456 -2.72 -0.70 30.81
CA ALA A 456 -2.37 -1.05 32.19
C ALA A 456 -2.21 0.23 33.01
N ASP A 457 -2.42 0.14 34.34
CA ASP A 457 -2.39 1.32 35.21
C ASP A 457 -1.04 2.06 35.16
N LYS A 458 0.07 1.34 34.96
CA LYS A 458 1.42 1.90 34.75
C LYS A 458 1.46 2.97 33.66
N TYR A 459 0.64 2.83 32.63
CA TYR A 459 0.65 3.69 31.44
C TYR A 459 -0.42 4.77 31.46
N LYS A 460 -1.30 4.80 32.47
CA LYS A 460 -2.45 5.72 32.55
C LYS A 460 -2.05 7.19 32.44
N ASN A 461 -0.89 7.56 33.00
CA ASN A 461 -0.35 8.92 32.99
C ASN A 461 0.79 9.10 31.96
N SER A 462 0.94 8.17 31.02
CA SER A 462 1.93 8.28 29.94
C SER A 462 1.57 9.41 28.97
N ASN A 463 2.58 10.05 28.39
CA ASN A 463 2.42 11.00 27.28
C ASN A 463 2.07 10.31 25.95
N GLY A 464 1.97 8.98 25.95
CA GLY A 464 1.68 8.15 24.79
C GLY A 464 2.86 8.00 23.83
N GLU A 465 2.69 7.12 22.84
CA GLU A 465 3.71 6.71 21.89
C GLU A 465 3.29 7.13 20.47
N ALA A 466 3.77 8.30 20.02
CA ALA A 466 3.43 8.84 18.71
C ALA A 466 3.79 7.89 17.55
N ASP A 467 4.80 7.03 17.75
CA ASP A 467 5.20 5.96 16.83
C ASP A 467 4.09 4.97 16.49
N LEU A 468 3.11 4.81 17.39
CA LEU A 468 1.99 3.86 17.23
C LEU A 468 0.82 4.47 16.46
N ASN A 469 0.71 5.80 16.42
CA ASN A 469 -0.48 6.49 15.88
C ASN A 469 -0.78 6.06 14.45
N LEU A 470 0.23 6.07 13.56
CA LEU A 470 0.02 5.78 12.14
C LEU A 470 -0.30 4.30 11.87
N LEU A 471 -0.01 3.40 12.79
CA LEU A 471 -0.45 2.01 12.69
C LEU A 471 -1.97 1.88 12.91
N ILE A 472 -2.57 2.77 13.70
CA ILE A 472 -3.95 2.66 14.19
C ILE A 472 -4.91 3.55 13.39
N VAL A 473 -4.45 4.73 12.99
CA VAL A 473 -5.27 5.83 12.45
C VAL A 473 -6.14 5.47 11.25
N HIS A 474 -5.74 4.48 10.43
CA HIS A 474 -6.52 3.98 9.31
C HIS A 474 -7.93 3.53 9.71
N ALA A 475 -8.09 2.98 10.91
CA ALA A 475 -9.37 2.52 11.41
C ALA A 475 -10.32 3.67 11.75
N PHE A 476 -9.81 4.82 12.20
CA PHE A 476 -10.61 6.02 12.46
C PHE A 476 -11.19 6.59 11.15
N GLY A 477 -10.35 6.70 10.12
CA GLY A 477 -10.80 7.12 8.79
C GLY A 477 -11.86 6.17 8.22
N TYR A 478 -11.65 4.87 8.35
CA TYR A 478 -12.64 3.88 7.89
C TYR A 478 -13.94 3.93 8.71
N GLY A 479 -13.85 4.04 10.04
CA GLY A 479 -14.97 4.19 10.95
C GLY A 479 -15.85 5.39 10.57
N TYR A 480 -15.21 6.52 10.28
CA TYR A 480 -15.90 7.71 9.76
C TYR A 480 -16.68 7.40 8.48
N ILE A 481 -16.04 6.76 7.48
CA ILE A 481 -16.68 6.40 6.21
C ILE A 481 -17.87 5.46 6.40
N ILE A 482 -17.71 4.36 7.16
CA ILE A 482 -18.78 3.37 7.35
C ILE A 482 -19.89 3.86 8.29
N SER A 483 -19.68 4.96 9.00
CA SER A 483 -20.73 5.67 9.75
C SER A 483 -21.59 6.57 8.86
N ASP A 484 -21.46 6.49 7.54
CA ASP A 484 -22.04 7.42 6.58
C ASP A 484 -21.62 8.86 6.88
N LYS A 485 -20.36 9.05 7.29
CA LYS A 485 -19.77 10.34 7.67
C LYS A 485 -20.42 11.01 8.90
N LYS A 486 -21.13 10.26 9.75
CA LYS A 486 -21.81 10.78 10.96
C LYS A 486 -20.90 10.90 12.19
N ARG A 487 -19.91 10.00 12.34
CA ARG A 487 -18.96 10.02 13.47
C ARG A 487 -17.81 11.01 13.21
N LYS A 488 -18.12 12.31 13.28
CA LYS A 488 -17.15 13.40 13.08
C LYS A 488 -16.02 13.38 14.12
N ASP A 489 -16.32 12.91 15.32
CA ASP A 489 -15.34 12.66 16.38
C ASP A 489 -14.23 11.69 15.93
N TYR A 490 -14.56 10.62 15.19
CA TYR A 490 -13.55 9.72 14.63
C TYR A 490 -12.63 10.42 13.64
N LEU A 491 -13.18 11.29 12.80
CA LEU A 491 -12.40 12.03 11.83
C LEU A 491 -11.42 12.99 12.51
N GLU A 492 -11.89 13.80 13.46
CA GLU A 492 -11.05 14.79 14.14
C GLU A 492 -9.96 14.13 14.99
N ILE A 493 -10.31 13.08 15.74
CA ILE A 493 -9.32 12.29 16.48
C ILE A 493 -8.31 11.65 15.53
N GLY A 494 -8.79 11.06 14.43
CA GLY A 494 -7.92 10.50 13.39
C GLY A 494 -6.94 11.53 12.82
N LYS A 495 -7.41 12.74 12.51
CA LYS A 495 -6.56 13.85 12.01
C LYS A 495 -5.49 14.23 13.04
N ASN A 496 -5.86 14.40 14.31
CA ASN A 496 -4.92 14.76 15.37
C ASN A 496 -3.84 13.68 15.56
N LEU A 497 -4.25 12.41 15.59
CA LEU A 497 -3.33 11.27 15.66
C LEU A 497 -2.39 11.22 14.46
N PHE A 498 -2.91 11.44 13.25
CA PHE A 498 -2.14 11.46 12.01
C PHE A 498 -1.09 12.57 12.02
N ILE A 499 -1.51 13.81 12.33
CA ILE A 499 -0.64 14.99 12.42
C ILE A 499 0.45 14.77 13.47
N LYS A 500 0.11 14.23 14.65
CA LYS A 500 1.12 13.92 15.67
C LYS A 500 2.10 12.86 15.17
N GLY A 501 1.60 11.80 14.55
CA GLY A 501 2.41 10.70 14.00
C GLY A 501 3.43 11.19 12.98
N ILE A 502 3.00 11.93 11.95
CA ILE A 502 3.93 12.44 10.92
C ILE A 502 4.98 13.43 11.45
N ASN A 503 4.68 14.12 12.55
CA ASN A 503 5.58 15.12 13.13
C ASN A 503 6.53 14.57 14.20
N LYS A 504 6.15 13.49 14.89
CA LYS A 504 6.86 13.01 16.09
C LYS A 504 7.31 11.56 16.02
N ALA A 505 6.85 10.77 15.06
CA ALA A 505 7.25 9.37 14.97
C ALA A 505 8.74 9.22 14.64
N TYR A 506 9.39 8.26 15.30
CA TYR A 506 10.74 7.83 14.99
C TYR A 506 10.72 6.94 13.74
N LEU A 507 11.49 7.33 12.72
CA LEU A 507 11.55 6.63 11.43
C LEU A 507 12.94 6.03 11.13
N GLY A 508 13.83 6.00 12.13
CA GLY A 508 15.24 5.62 11.94
C GLY A 508 15.53 4.12 11.93
N LYS A 509 14.53 3.24 12.05
CA LYS A 509 14.70 1.78 11.97
C LYS A 509 13.59 1.18 11.11
N ARG A 510 13.90 0.10 10.39
CA ARG A 510 12.93 -0.66 9.56
C ARG A 510 11.63 -0.96 10.30
N LYS A 511 11.70 -1.48 11.54
CA LYS A 511 10.53 -1.71 12.40
C LYS A 511 9.61 -0.49 12.51
N HIS A 512 10.12 0.66 12.94
CA HIS A 512 9.29 1.84 13.20
C HIS A 512 8.83 2.49 11.91
N PHE A 513 9.67 2.47 10.88
CA PHE A 513 9.30 2.93 9.55
C PHE A 513 8.11 2.11 9.01
N ASN A 514 8.22 0.78 9.00
CA ASN A 514 7.12 -0.08 8.53
C ASN A 514 5.87 0.07 9.38
N GLN A 515 6.02 0.16 10.70
CA GLN A 515 4.90 0.40 11.63
C GLN A 515 4.11 1.65 11.23
N ASN A 516 4.81 2.72 10.85
CA ASN A 516 4.18 3.98 10.50
C ASN A 516 3.55 3.99 9.12
N TYR A 517 3.98 3.13 8.19
CA TYR A 517 3.55 3.18 6.78
C TYR A 517 2.74 1.98 6.31
N ARG A 518 2.60 0.94 7.13
CA ARG A 518 1.87 -0.29 6.78
C ARG A 518 0.38 -0.06 6.49
N SER A 519 -0.29 0.80 7.24
CA SER A 519 -1.76 0.94 7.12
C SER A 519 -2.21 2.40 6.97
N SER A 520 -1.37 3.36 7.35
CA SER A 520 -1.70 4.80 7.38
C SER A 520 -2.00 5.40 6.01
N GLY A 521 -1.48 4.84 4.92
CA GLY A 521 -1.82 5.27 3.56
C GLY A 521 -3.33 5.23 3.28
N HIS A 522 -4.03 4.25 3.87
CA HIS A 522 -5.50 4.15 3.76
C HIS A 522 -6.23 5.31 4.42
N PHE A 523 -5.71 5.84 5.54
CA PHE A 523 -6.33 6.98 6.22
C PHE A 523 -6.45 8.17 5.27
N LEU A 524 -5.39 8.46 4.53
CA LEU A 524 -5.35 9.54 3.54
C LEU A 524 -6.48 9.40 2.50
N ALA A 525 -6.69 8.18 2.00
CA ALA A 525 -7.75 7.90 1.04
C ALA A 525 -9.16 8.04 1.63
N TYR A 526 -9.36 7.71 2.92
CA TYR A 526 -10.66 7.86 3.56
C TYR A 526 -11.04 9.33 3.83
N VAL A 527 -10.06 10.19 4.08
CA VAL A 527 -10.33 11.58 4.49
C VAL A 527 -10.30 12.59 3.34
N ILE A 528 -9.72 12.25 2.18
CA ILE A 528 -9.61 13.19 1.04
C ILE A 528 -10.98 13.72 0.58
N SER A 529 -12.02 12.86 0.52
CA SER A 529 -13.37 13.27 0.07
C SER A 529 -14.09 14.21 1.03
N TYR A 530 -13.64 14.33 2.27
CA TYR A 530 -14.23 15.26 3.23
C TYR A 530 -13.68 16.68 3.05
N LEU A 531 -12.41 16.78 2.67
CA LEU A 531 -11.67 18.02 2.72
C LEU A 531 -11.83 18.84 1.44
N ASN A 532 -12.14 18.19 0.31
CA ASN A 532 -12.53 18.88 -0.92
C ASN A 532 -13.85 19.66 -0.77
N ASN A 533 -14.66 19.37 0.26
CA ASN A 533 -15.89 20.12 0.55
C ASN A 533 -15.67 21.29 1.54
N GLU A 534 -14.55 21.33 2.28
CA GLU A 534 -14.25 22.44 3.20
C GLU A 534 -13.49 23.59 2.51
N HIS A 535 -12.96 23.39 1.30
CA HIS A 535 -12.37 24.47 0.48
C HIS A 535 -13.40 25.23 -0.38
N HIS A 536 -14.70 24.91 -0.27
CA HIS A 536 -15.82 25.60 -0.93
C HIS A 536 -16.73 26.36 0.04
N LEU A 537 -16.32 26.50 1.32
CA LEU A 537 -16.90 27.39 2.33
C LEU A 537 -15.84 28.40 2.76
#